data_AF-A0A060CJE3-F1
#
_entry.id   AF-A0A060CJE3-F1
#
_cell.length_a   1.000
_cell.length_b   1.000
_cell.length_c   1.000
_cell.angle_alpha   90.00
_cell.angle_beta   90.00
_cell.angle_gamma   90.00
#
_symmetry.space_group_name_H-M   'P 1'
#
loop_
_entity.id
_entity.type
_entity.pdbx_description
1 polymer ?
#
loop_
_entity_poly.entity_id
_entity_poly.type
_entity_poly.pdbx_seq_one_letter_code
_entity_poly.pdbx_strand_id
1 'polypeptide(L)' 'YAIVPFQDVLKQGSESRMNTPSEASGNWQWRMSESDLKQKQDWLLEATWISGRNRNDHRFHRHSRGRTGPALTLV' A
#
# COMPACT_ATOMS: atom_id res chain seq x y z
N TYR A 1 -14.53 -2.52 -1.65
CA TYR A 1 -13.41 -1.90 -0.91
C TYR A 1 -12.23 -2.85 -0.88
N ALA A 2 -11.02 -2.35 -0.68
CA ALA A 2 -9.83 -3.15 -0.40
C ALA A 2 -9.11 -2.49 0.77
N ILE A 3 -8.80 -3.27 1.81
CA ILE A 3 -8.10 -2.83 3.01
C ILE A 3 -6.96 -3.83 3.21
N VAL A 4 -5.75 -3.33 3.45
CA VAL A 4 -4.54 -4.13 3.64
C VAL A 4 -3.83 -3.67 4.91
N PRO A 5 -3.39 -4.58 5.79
CA PRO A 5 -2.50 -4.24 6.89
C PRO A 5 -1.20 -3.63 6.37
N PHE A 6 -0.66 -2.63 7.06
CA PHE A 6 0.57 -1.98 6.58
C PHE A 6 1.80 -2.91 6.73
N GLN A 7 1.73 -3.89 7.63
CA GLN A 7 2.72 -4.97 7.74
C GLN A 7 2.90 -5.73 6.43
N ASP A 8 1.81 -6.00 5.70
CA ASP A 8 1.85 -6.71 4.41
C ASP A 8 2.47 -5.84 3.32
N VAL A 9 2.18 -4.53 3.33
CA VAL A 9 2.81 -3.55 2.43
C VAL A 9 4.33 -3.51 2.61
N LEU A 10 4.79 -3.68 3.84
CA LEU A 10 6.20 -3.76 4.21
C LEU A 10 6.80 -5.16 4.06
N LYS A 11 5.99 -6.19 3.77
CA LYS A 11 6.39 -7.61 3.70
C LYS A 11 7.07 -8.12 4.98
N GLN A 12 6.56 -7.69 6.13
CA GLN A 12 7.05 -8.12 7.44
C GLN A 12 6.54 -9.51 7.79
N GLY A 13 7.25 -10.20 8.68
CA GLY A 13 6.88 -11.51 9.19
C GLY A 13 6.04 -11.45 10.48
N SER A 14 6.01 -12.56 11.20
CA SER A 14 5.24 -12.73 12.43
C SER A 14 5.65 -11.78 13.56
N GLU A 15 6.88 -11.25 13.53
CA GLU A 15 7.37 -10.25 14.49
C GLU A 15 6.56 -8.95 14.48
N SER A 16 5.85 -8.69 13.39
CA SER A 16 5.03 -7.48 13.22
C SER A 16 3.53 -7.72 13.48
N ARG A 17 3.17 -8.91 13.97
CA ARG A 17 1.77 -9.24 14.31
C ARG A 17 1.24 -8.26 15.36
N MET A 18 0.10 -7.64 15.05
CA MET A 18 -0.53 -6.68 15.95
C MET A 18 -1.15 -7.35 17.19
N ASN A 19 -1.77 -8.53 17.03
CA ASN A 19 -2.43 -9.23 18.13
C ASN A 19 -2.42 -10.75 17.92
N THR A 20 -2.14 -11.49 18.99
CA THR A 20 -2.40 -12.93 19.12
C THR A 20 -3.54 -13.10 20.14
N PRO A 21 -4.74 -13.53 19.71
CA PRO A 21 -5.86 -13.76 20.63
C PRO A 21 -5.49 -14.73 21.75
N SER A 22 -6.08 -14.52 22.94
CA SER A 22 -5.84 -15.29 24.16
C SER A 22 -4.45 -15.14 24.79
N GLU A 23 -3.59 -14.28 24.24
CA GLU A 23 -2.33 -13.89 24.90
C GLU A 23 -2.53 -12.62 25.75
N ALA A 24 -2.13 -12.69 27.02
CA ALA A 24 -2.36 -11.61 27.98
C ALA A 24 -1.40 -10.42 27.79
N SER A 25 -0.26 -10.61 27.12
CA SER A 25 0.80 -9.61 26.98
C SER A 25 1.48 -9.69 25.61
N GLY A 26 2.23 -8.64 25.24
CA GLY A 26 3.00 -8.58 23.99
C GLY A 26 2.19 -8.14 22.76
N ASN A 27 0.87 -7.95 22.90
CA ASN A 27 -0.01 -7.47 21.84
C ASN A 27 0.00 -5.93 21.72
N TRP A 28 -0.44 -5.43 20.56
CA TRP A 28 -0.69 -4.01 20.25
C TRP A 28 0.57 -3.12 20.26
N GLN A 29 1.75 -3.74 20.22
CA GLN A 29 3.04 -3.05 20.30
C GLN A 29 3.57 -2.59 18.95
N TRP A 30 3.08 -3.15 17.84
CA TRP A 30 3.58 -2.79 16.52
C TRP A 30 3.36 -1.29 16.23
N ARG A 31 4.39 -0.67 15.67
CA ARG A 31 4.41 0.74 15.27
C ARG A 31 5.11 0.88 13.93
N MET A 32 4.53 1.70 13.06
CA MET A 32 5.14 2.10 11.79
C MET A 32 6.09 3.27 12.01
N SER A 33 7.23 3.27 11.34
CA SER A 33 8.09 4.46 11.26
C SER A 33 7.65 5.39 10.13
N GLU A 34 7.98 6.69 10.21
CA GLU A 34 7.72 7.62 9.11
C GLU A 34 8.45 7.23 7.82
N SER A 35 9.65 6.63 7.94
CA SER A 35 10.43 6.13 6.81
C SER A 35 9.75 5.00 6.06
N ASP A 36 9.00 4.13 6.75
CA ASP A 36 8.27 3.02 6.12
C ASP A 36 7.22 3.54 5.14
N LEU A 37 6.51 4.61 5.53
CA LEU A 37 5.51 5.24 4.67
C LEU A 37 6.16 5.91 3.45
N LYS A 38 7.25 6.67 3.66
CA LYS A 38 7.96 7.35 2.58
C LYS A 38 8.48 6.37 1.52
N GLN A 39 8.89 5.16 1.92
CA GLN A 39 9.35 4.12 0.99
C GLN A 39 8.22 3.50 0.15
N LYS A 40 6.97 3.56 0.61
CA LYS A 40 5.84 2.84 0.00
C LYS A 40 4.77 3.72 -0.62
N GLN A 41 4.76 5.02 -0.32
CA GLN A 41 3.70 5.94 -0.76
C GLN A 41 3.52 5.98 -2.29
N ASP A 42 4.61 6.05 -3.07
CA ASP A 42 4.54 6.12 -4.53
C ASP A 42 4.00 4.81 -5.12
N TRP A 43 4.44 3.68 -4.56
CA TRP A 43 3.92 2.36 -4.94
C TRP A 43 2.44 2.19 -4.57
N LEU A 44 2.00 2.67 -3.41
CA LEU A 44 0.59 2.63 -3.01
C LEU A 44 -0.26 3.49 -3.97
N LEU A 45 0.23 4.66 -4.38
CA LEU A 45 -0.41 5.49 -5.39
C LEU A 45 -0.54 4.75 -6.72
N GLU A 46 0.55 4.16 -7.23
CA GLU A 46 0.54 3.38 -8.46
C GLU A 46 -0.40 2.17 -8.36
N ALA A 47 -0.32 1.40 -7.27
CA ALA A 47 -1.15 0.21 -7.03
C ALA A 47 -2.64 0.55 -7.03
N THR A 48 -3.04 1.68 -6.43
CA THR A 48 -4.44 2.13 -6.48
C THR A 48 -4.86 2.59 -7.86
N TRP A 49 -3.95 3.18 -8.66
CA TRP A 49 -4.23 3.59 -10.03
C TRP A 49 -4.41 2.40 -10.98
N ILE A 50 -3.45 1.47 -11.01
CA ILE A 50 -3.51 0.29 -11.90
C ILE A 50 -4.69 -0.63 -11.59
N SER A 51 -5.13 -0.67 -10.34
CA SER A 51 -6.27 -1.49 -9.91
C SER A 51 -7.63 -0.79 -10.07
N GLY A 52 -7.66 0.44 -10.60
CA GLY A 52 -8.87 1.24 -10.72
C GLY A 52 -9.51 1.63 -9.39
N ARG A 53 -8.72 1.65 -8.30
CA ARG A 53 -9.14 1.97 -6.93
C ARG A 53 -8.77 3.40 -6.50
N ASN A 54 -8.20 4.19 -7.40
CA ASN A 54 -7.99 5.63 -7.23
C ASN A 54 -9.33 6.36 -7.47
N ARG A 55 -9.96 6.89 -6.40
CA ARG A 55 -11.21 7.67 -6.55
C ARG A 55 -10.94 8.92 -7.40
N ASN A 56 -11.54 9.01 -8.60
CA ASN A 56 -11.65 10.17 -9.50
C ASN A 56 -10.64 11.31 -9.25
N ASP A 57 -9.34 11.00 -9.20
CA ASP A 57 -8.34 12.03 -8.97
C ASP A 57 -8.00 12.69 -10.30
N HIS A 58 -8.70 13.79 -10.59
CA HIS A 58 -8.44 14.62 -11.75
C HIS A 58 -7.00 15.23 -11.74
N ARG A 59 -6.25 15.13 -10.64
CA ARG A 59 -4.87 15.64 -10.53
C ARG A 59 -3.85 14.86 -11.36
N PHE A 60 -4.13 13.62 -11.75
CA PHE A 60 -3.22 12.83 -12.57
C PHE A 60 -3.35 13.05 -14.09
N HIS A 61 -4.32 13.85 -14.54
CA HIS A 61 -4.45 14.24 -15.97
C HIS A 61 -3.34 15.21 -16.44
N ARG A 62 -2.55 15.80 -15.53
CA ARG A 62 -1.57 16.85 -15.89
C ARG A 62 -0.11 16.39 -16.00
N HIS A 63 0.24 15.18 -15.58
CA HIS A 63 1.65 14.70 -15.57
C HIS A 63 1.90 13.43 -16.40
N SER A 64 0.90 12.94 -17.12
CA SER A 64 0.97 11.72 -17.94
C SER A 64 1.37 11.96 -19.40
N ARG A 65 1.81 13.18 -19.78
CA ARG A 65 2.61 13.37 -21.01
C ARG A 65 4.07 12.99 -20.76
N GLY A 66 4.35 11.72 -20.46
CA GLY A 66 5.74 11.28 -20.39
C GLY A 66 6.07 10.00 -19.62
N ARG A 67 5.10 9.28 -19.05
CA ARG A 67 5.37 7.94 -18.49
C ARG A 67 4.41 6.93 -19.08
N THR A 68 4.93 6.23 -20.08
CA THR A 68 4.37 5.00 -20.65
C THR A 68 4.12 3.99 -19.54
N GLY A 69 2.85 3.79 -19.16
CA GLY A 69 2.43 2.57 -18.48
C GLY A 69 2.54 1.38 -19.44
N PRO A 70 2.74 0.16 -18.94
CA PRO A 70 2.85 -1.01 -19.81
C PRO A 70 1.52 -1.17 -20.55
N ALA A 71 1.61 -1.29 -21.88
CA ALA A 71 0.48 -1.64 -22.72
C ALA A 71 -0.05 -3.01 -22.27
N LEU A 72 -1.19 -3.01 -21.59
CA LEU A 72 -2.03 -4.19 -21.47
C LEU A 72 -2.65 -4.42 -22.86
N THR A 73 -1.92 -5.14 -23.72
CA THR A 73 -2.51 -5.78 -24.90
C THR A 73 -3.45 -6.86 -24.39
N LEU A 74 -4.74 -6.55 -24.37
CA LEU A 74 -5.78 -7.58 -24.34
C LEU A 74 -5.82 -8.22 -25.74
N VAL A 75 -5.91 -9.55 -25.76
CA VAL A 75 -5.88 -10.47 -26.91
C VAL A 75 -6.58 -9.94 -28.16
#